data_AF-A0A1H4DII3-F1
#
_entry.id   AF-A0A1H4DII3-F1
#
_cell.length_a   1.000
_cell.length_b   1.000
_cell.length_c   1.000
_cell.angle_alpha   90.00
_cell.angle_beta   90.00
_cell.angle_gamma   90.00
#
_symmetry.space_group_name_H-M   'P 1'
#
loop_
_entity.id
_entity.type
_entity.pdbx_description
1 polymer ?
#
loop_
_entity_poly.entity_id
_entity_poly.type
_entity_poly.pdbx_seq_one_letter_code
_entity_poly.pdbx_strand_id
1 'polypeptide(L)'
;MELLIALSIGVLVACGVYLVLRASTFPVVMGLTLLSYATNLFLFAMGRLAIGVPAIVRPDAAGYADPLPQALVLTAIVIAFGMTAFAIVLALKARGETGSDHVDGRTPHPNPSPSRGEGLRGSLAPPRPLRERGLGGEGESP
;
A
#
# COMPACT_ATOMS: atom_id res chain seq x y z
N MET A 1 -14.48 -23.04 20.48
CA MET A 1 -14.16 -21.58 20.54
C MET A 1 -13.00 -21.24 19.61
N GLU A 2 -12.10 -22.20 19.41
CA GLU A 2 -10.91 -22.16 18.59
C GLU A 2 -11.21 -21.75 17.13
N LEU A 3 -12.27 -22.29 16.52
CA LEU A 3 -12.64 -21.95 15.14
C LEU A 3 -12.96 -20.46 14.95
N LEU A 4 -13.68 -19.86 15.91
CA LEU A 4 -14.02 -18.43 15.85
C LEU A 4 -12.77 -17.56 15.98
N ILE A 5 -11.84 -17.95 16.86
CA ILE A 5 -10.57 -17.23 17.04
C ILE A 5 -9.70 -17.37 15.80
N ALA A 6 -9.57 -18.58 15.24
CA ALA A 6 -8.80 -18.83 14.02
C ALA A 6 -9.34 -18.02 12.83
N LEU A 7 -10.67 -17.99 12.67
CA LEU A 7 -11.32 -17.21 11.61
C LEU A 7 -11.14 -15.70 11.84
N SER A 8 -11.24 -15.24 13.09
CA SER A 8 -10.98 -13.84 13.45
C SER A 8 -9.54 -13.43 13.10
N ILE A 9 -8.54 -14.22 13.52
CA ILE A 9 -7.13 -13.97 13.19
C ILE A 9 -6.96 -13.92 11.66
N GLY A 10 -7.52 -14.89 10.93
CA GLY A 10 -7.45 -14.93 9.47
C GLY A 10 -8.03 -13.67 8.81
N VAL A 11 -9.19 -13.20 9.26
CA VAL A 11 -9.83 -11.97 8.75
C VAL A 11 -9.01 -10.73 9.08
N LEU A 12 -8.50 -10.61 10.31
CA LEU A 12 -7.66 -9.46 10.69
C LEU A 12 -6.36 -9.41 9.89
N VAL A 13 -5.69 -10.56 9.70
CA VAL A 13 -4.47 -10.64 8.89
C VAL A 13 -4.77 -10.30 7.43
N ALA A 14 -5.82 -10.87 6.84
CA ALA A 14 -6.20 -10.59 5.46
C ALA A 14 -6.51 -9.11 5.22
N CYS A 15 -7.28 -8.50 6.13
CA CYS A 15 -7.60 -7.07 6.07
C CYS A 15 -6.35 -6.20 6.27
N GLY A 16 -5.50 -6.56 7.24
CA GLY A 16 -4.25 -5.86 7.52
C GLY A 16 -3.30 -5.86 6.33
N VAL A 17 -3.07 -7.03 5.72
CA VAL A 17 -2.25 -7.16 4.51
C VAL A 17 -2.86 -6.37 3.34
N TYR A 18 -4.18 -6.47 3.12
CA TYR A 18 -4.86 -5.72 2.07
C TYR A 18 -4.66 -4.20 2.22
N LEU A 19 -4.79 -3.67 3.43
CA LEU A 19 -4.63 -2.24 3.69
C LEU A 19 -3.18 -1.77 3.52
N VAL A 20 -2.20 -2.59 3.90
CA VAL A 20 -0.77 -2.29 3.68
C VAL A 20 -0.46 -2.22 2.18
N LEU A 21 -1.09 -3.06 1.36
CA LEU A 21 -0.90 -3.06 -0.10
C LEU A 21 -1.59 -1.89 -0.82
N ARG A 22 -2.42 -1.09 -0.13
CA ARG A 22 -3.17 0.02 -0.75
C ARG A 22 -2.29 1.24 -1.09
N ALA A 23 -0.99 1.20 -0.75
CA ALA A 23 0.01 2.23 -1.09
C ALA A 23 -0.41 3.67 -0.71
N SER A 24 -1.21 3.83 0.34
CA SER A 24 -1.57 5.12 0.90
C SER A 24 -1.24 5.12 2.38
N THR A 25 -0.71 6.24 2.87
CA THR A 25 -0.08 6.31 4.18
C THR A 25 -1.07 6.02 5.30
N PHE A 26 -2.30 6.53 5.22
CA PHE A 26 -3.33 6.26 6.23
C PHE A 26 -3.81 4.80 6.25
N PRO A 27 -4.19 4.18 5.12
CA PRO A 27 -4.46 2.74 5.04
C PRO A 27 -3.32 1.87 5.56
N VAL A 28 -2.06 2.20 5.26
CA VAL A 28 -0.91 1.43 5.76
C VAL A 28 -0.85 1.44 7.28
N VAL A 29 -1.02 2.60 7.93
CA VAL A 29 -1.05 2.70 9.40
C VAL A 29 -2.21 1.87 10.00
N MET A 30 -3.39 1.93 9.38
CA MET A 30 -4.54 1.11 9.80
C MET A 30 -4.28 -0.40 9.61
N GLY A 31 -3.64 -0.78 8.51
CA GLY A 31 -3.27 -2.16 8.22
C GLY A 31 -2.26 -2.73 9.21
N LEU A 32 -1.23 -1.95 9.55
CA LEU A 32 -0.25 -2.30 10.58
C LEU A 32 -0.90 -2.46 11.97
N THR A 33 -1.86 -1.59 12.30
CA THR A 33 -2.64 -1.69 13.55
C THR A 33 -3.45 -2.99 13.60
N LEU A 34 -4.14 -3.35 12.51
CA LEU A 34 -4.89 -4.61 12.43
C LEU A 34 -4.00 -5.85 12.54
N LEU A 35 -2.82 -5.84 11.90
CA LEU A 35 -1.83 -6.92 12.02
C LEU A 35 -1.31 -7.06 13.47
N SER A 36 -1.12 -5.94 14.17
CA SER A 36 -0.74 -5.96 15.58
C SER A 36 -1.82 -6.61 16.45
N TYR A 37 -3.10 -6.25 16.25
CA TYR A 37 -4.20 -6.90 16.96
C TYR A 37 -4.33 -8.39 16.62
N ALA A 38 -4.12 -8.78 15.36
CA ALA A 38 -4.12 -10.19 14.96
C ALA A 38 -3.01 -10.98 15.67
N THR A 39 -1.81 -10.40 15.75
CA THR A 39 -0.65 -11.00 16.43
C THR A 39 -0.90 -11.13 17.93
N ASN A 40 -1.49 -10.13 18.56
CA ASN A 40 -1.84 -10.18 19.98
C ASN A 40 -2.88 -11.28 20.26
N LEU A 41 -3.90 -11.41 19.40
CA LEU A 41 -4.91 -12.46 19.52
C LEU A 41 -4.31 -13.86 19.30
N PHE A 42 -3.37 -13.98 18.35
CA PHE A 42 -2.64 -15.21 18.08
C PHE A 42 -1.76 -15.63 19.26
N LEU A 43 -0.99 -14.69 19.85
CA LEU A 43 -0.19 -14.95 21.05
C LEU A 43 -1.07 -15.40 22.22
N PHE A 44 -2.20 -14.74 22.42
CA PHE A 44 -3.15 -15.12 23.45
C PHE A 44 -3.71 -16.54 23.23
N ALA A 45 -4.02 -16.91 21.98
CA ALA A 45 -4.53 -18.24 21.63
C ALA A 45 -3.51 -19.38 21.87
N MET A 46 -2.21 -19.09 21.77
CA MET A 46 -1.13 -20.07 22.04
C MET A 46 -1.03 -20.47 23.53
N GLY A 47 -1.50 -19.62 24.44
CA GLY A 47 -1.46 -19.84 25.89
C GLY A 47 -2.37 -20.93 26.45
N ARG A 48 -3.00 -21.72 25.57
CA ARG A 48 -4.13 -22.61 25.85
C ARG A 48 -5.35 -21.82 26.33
N LEU A 49 -6.47 -21.99 25.62
CA LEU A 49 -7.73 -21.32 25.91
C LEU A 49 -8.43 -21.95 27.13
N ALA A 50 -7.75 -21.99 28.27
CA ALA A 50 -8.31 -22.49 29.53
C ALA A 50 -9.28 -21.44 30.09
N ILE A 51 -10.57 -21.65 29.85
CA ILE A 51 -11.64 -20.79 30.35
C ILE A 51 -11.75 -20.99 31.87
N GLY A 52 -11.72 -19.91 32.64
CA GLY A 52 -12.06 -19.94 34.08
C GLY A 52 -10.89 -20.03 35.06
N VAL A 53 -9.65 -19.90 34.59
CA VAL A 53 -8.47 -19.96 35.46
C VAL A 53 -7.69 -18.64 35.37
N PRO A 54 -7.81 -17.72 36.35
CA PRO A 54 -7.07 -16.47 36.32
C PRO A 54 -5.55 -16.74 36.39
N ALA A 55 -4.75 -15.95 35.66
CA ALA A 55 -3.28 -15.97 35.76
C ALA A 55 -2.75 -15.24 37.01
N ILE A 56 -3.60 -15.08 38.02
CA ILE A 56 -3.26 -14.46 39.30
C ILE A 56 -3.04 -15.59 40.29
N VAL A 57 -1.83 -15.64 40.88
CA VAL A 57 -1.51 -16.60 41.93
C VAL A 57 -2.35 -16.29 43.16
N ARG A 58 -3.42 -17.07 43.35
CA ARG A 58 -4.24 -17.10 44.57
C ARG A 58 -4.04 -18.44 45.28
N PRO A 59 -3.83 -18.45 46.61
CA PRO A 59 -3.52 -19.68 47.36
C PRO A 59 -4.66 -20.72 47.34
N ASP A 60 -5.86 -20.32 46.94
CA ASP A 60 -7.11 -21.09 46.88
C ASP A 60 -7.52 -21.51 45.44
N ALA A 61 -6.72 -21.20 44.41
CA ALA A 61 -7.06 -21.50 43.03
C ALA A 61 -6.60 -22.90 42.58
N ALA A 62 -7.53 -23.70 42.03
CA ALA A 62 -7.29 -25.08 41.55
C ALA A 62 -6.45 -25.19 40.25
N GLY A 63 -5.95 -24.05 39.73
CA GLY A 63 -5.08 -23.98 38.56
C GLY A 63 -4.67 -22.54 38.26
N TYR A 64 -3.70 -22.36 37.35
CA TYR A 64 -3.30 -21.05 36.80
C TYR A 64 -3.26 -21.11 35.28
N ALA A 65 -3.67 -20.03 34.60
CA ALA A 65 -3.38 -19.85 33.18
C ALA A 65 -1.90 -19.51 32.98
N ASP A 66 -1.33 -19.86 31.82
CA ASP A 66 0.07 -19.55 31.52
C ASP A 66 0.29 -18.03 31.50
N PRO A 67 1.14 -17.49 32.40
CA PRO A 67 1.40 -16.05 32.45
C PRO A 67 2.29 -15.56 31.31
N LEU A 68 3.00 -16.45 30.60
CA LEU A 68 3.95 -16.06 29.54
C LEU A 68 3.25 -15.35 28.36
N PRO A 69 2.20 -15.92 27.73
CA PRO A 69 1.44 -15.23 26.68
C PRO A 69 0.90 -13.87 27.11
N GLN A 70 0.46 -13.73 28.36
CA GLN A 70 -0.11 -12.48 28.87
C GLN A 70 0.95 -11.38 29.00
N ALA A 71 2.12 -11.73 29.54
CA ALA A 71 3.25 -10.80 29.62
C ALA A 71 3.71 -10.35 28.22
N LEU A 72 3.82 -11.29 27.28
CA LEU A 72 4.20 -11.00 25.89
C LEU A 72 3.20 -10.07 25.20
N VAL A 73 1.90 -10.28 25.41
CA VAL A 73 0.85 -9.41 24.84
C VAL A 73 0.91 -8.01 25.43
N LEU A 74 1.13 -7.86 26.75
CA LEU A 74 1.26 -6.53 27.36
C LEU A 74 2.45 -5.75 26.78
N THR A 75 3.60 -6.41 26.60
CA THR A 75 4.76 -5.81 25.94
C THR A 75 4.46 -5.44 24.49
N ALA A 76 3.81 -6.33 23.74
CA ALA A 76 3.45 -6.09 22.35
C ALA A 76 2.48 -4.88 22.21
N ILE A 77 1.52 -4.72 23.13
CA ILE A 77 0.59 -3.57 23.14
C ILE A 77 1.36 -2.25 23.29
N VAL A 78 2.30 -2.17 24.22
CA VAL A 78 3.06 -0.92 24.47
C VAL A 78 3.97 -0.58 23.27
N ILE A 79 4.65 -1.58 22.70
CA ILE A 79 5.46 -1.39 21.49
C ILE A 79 4.58 -0.94 20.33
N ALA A 80 3.45 -1.60 20.08
CA ALA A 80 2.53 -1.26 19.01
C ALA A 80 1.97 0.16 19.17
N PHE A 81 1.65 0.57 20.40
CA PHE A 81 1.21 1.93 20.69
C PHE A 81 2.27 2.96 20.32
N GLY A 82 3.51 2.77 20.77
CA GLY A 82 4.62 3.68 20.46
C GLY A 82 4.92 3.74 18.96
N MET A 83 4.97 2.59 18.29
CA MET A 83 5.20 2.49 16.85
C MET A 83 4.07 3.13 16.04
N THR A 84 2.81 2.96 16.46
CA THR A 84 1.65 3.57 15.79
C THR A 84 1.64 5.09 15.96
N ALA A 85 1.91 5.60 17.16
CA ALA A 85 2.04 7.03 17.41
C ALA A 85 3.15 7.65 16.55
N PHE A 86 4.32 6.99 16.50
CA PHE A 86 5.43 7.41 15.66
C PHE A 86 5.07 7.39 14.17
N ALA A 87 4.43 6.32 13.68
CA ALA A 87 4.00 6.20 12.29
C ALA A 87 2.98 7.29 11.91
N ILE A 88 2.05 7.63 12.80
CA ILE A 88 1.08 8.72 12.58
C ILE A 88 1.78 10.07 12.49
N VAL A 89 2.72 10.36 13.40
CA VAL A 89 3.50 11.61 13.37
C VAL A 89 4.30 11.73 12.07
N LEU A 90 4.95 10.65 11.64
CA LEU A 90 5.64 10.60 10.34
C LEU A 90 4.68 10.79 9.17
N ALA A 91 3.51 10.16 9.20
CA ALA A 91 2.50 10.29 8.15
C ALA A 91 2.01 11.73 8.01
N LEU A 92 1.74 12.40 9.14
CA LEU A 92 1.34 13.81 9.16
C LEU A 92 2.46 14.72 8.64
N LYS A 93 3.71 14.47 9.06
CA LYS A 93 4.86 15.23 8.58
C LYS A 93 5.10 15.04 7.08
N ALA A 94 5.07 13.80 6.60
CA ALA A 94 5.24 13.48 5.18
C ALA A 94 4.14 14.13 4.32
N ARG A 95 2.89 14.16 4.79
CA ARG A 95 1.82 14.90 4.11
C ARG A 95 2.04 16.41 4.11
N GLY A 96 2.52 16.98 5.21
CA GLY A 96 2.84 18.41 5.29
C GLY A 96 3.95 18.81 4.31
N GLU A 97 4.92 17.92 4.08
CA GLU A 97 6.05 18.17 3.18
C GLU A 97 5.75 17.88 1.70
N THR A 98 5.03 16.79 1.40
CA THR A 98 4.80 16.34 0.01
C THR A 98 3.45 16.76 -0.57
N GLY A 99 2.47 17.09 0.29
CA GLY A 99 1.07 17.30 -0.11
C GLY A 99 0.36 16.05 -0.65
N SER A 100 1.03 14.89 -0.68
CA SER A 100 0.50 13.62 -1.21
C SER A 100 0.24 12.62 -0.09
N ASP A 101 -0.81 11.80 -0.24
CA ASP A 101 -1.10 10.65 0.63
C ASP A 101 -0.47 9.35 0.14
N HIS A 102 0.18 9.40 -1.00
CA HIS A 102 0.79 8.21 -1.56
C HIS A 102 2.07 7.91 -0.79
N VAL A 103 2.30 6.63 -0.45
CA VAL A 103 3.47 6.23 0.34
C VAL A 103 4.80 6.60 -0.32
N ASP A 104 4.83 6.68 -1.65
CA ASP A 104 6.02 7.08 -2.41
C ASP A 104 6.27 8.60 -2.39
N GLY A 105 5.38 9.41 -1.79
CA GLY A 105 5.50 10.87 -1.74
C GLY A 105 5.38 11.57 -3.10
N ARG A 106 5.15 10.82 -4.19
CA ARG A 106 4.97 11.37 -5.54
C ARG A 106 3.58 12.01 -5.66
N THR A 107 3.53 13.20 -6.23
CA THR A 107 2.28 13.77 -6.76
C THR A 107 1.91 13.04 -8.05
N PRO A 108 0.62 12.70 -8.29
CA PRO A 108 0.20 12.14 -9.57
C PRO A 108 0.56 13.12 -10.68
N HIS A 109 1.57 12.78 -11.50
CA HIS A 109 1.92 13.61 -12.65
C HIS A 109 0.75 13.53 -13.63
N PRO A 110 0.11 14.65 -14.01
CA PRO A 110 -0.86 14.64 -15.08
C PRO A 110 -0.16 14.09 -16.31
N ASN A 111 -0.66 12.98 -16.86
CA ASN A 111 -0.18 12.45 -18.12
C ASN A 111 -0.38 13.57 -19.17
N PRO A 112 0.67 14.08 -19.82
CA PRO A 112 0.47 15.04 -20.89
C PRO A 112 -0.33 14.33 -21.99
N SER A 113 -1.61 14.65 -22.10
CA SER A 113 -2.42 14.26 -23.25
C SER A 113 -1.68 14.68 -24.50
N PRO A 114 -1.54 13.81 -25.52
CA PRO A 114 -0.84 14.18 -26.74
C PRO A 114 -1.52 15.42 -27.32
N SER A 115 -0.76 16.51 -27.40
CA SER A 115 -1.17 17.78 -27.98
C SER A 115 -1.73 17.50 -29.37
N ARG A 116 -3.04 17.72 -29.54
CA ARG A 116 -3.82 17.45 -30.75
C ARG A 116 -3.50 18.40 -31.91
N GLY A 117 -2.24 18.83 -32.06
CA GLY A 117 -1.80 19.88 -32.98
C GLY A 117 -0.63 19.54 -33.90
N GLU A 118 0.09 18.43 -33.68
CA GLU A 118 1.28 18.10 -34.48
C GLU A 118 0.99 17.30 -35.77
N GLY A 119 -0.25 16.87 -35.99
CA GLY A 119 -0.64 16.12 -37.21
C GLY A 119 -0.87 16.97 -38.46
N LEU A 120 -1.00 18.30 -38.34
CA LEU A 120 -1.36 19.19 -39.46
C LEU A 120 -0.17 19.89 -40.11
N ARG A 121 1.02 19.86 -39.49
CA ARG A 121 2.23 20.49 -40.04
C ARG A 121 2.96 19.64 -41.09
N GLY A 122 2.66 18.33 -41.18
CA GLY A 122 3.27 17.42 -42.16
C GLY A 122 2.59 17.39 -43.53
N SER A 123 1.41 18.01 -43.69
CA SER A 123 0.58 17.89 -44.90
C SER A 123 0.68 19.09 -45.84
N LEU A 124 1.67 19.97 -45.68
CA LEU A 124 1.89 21.10 -46.57
C LEU A 124 3.26 21.00 -47.25
N ALA A 125 3.55 19.85 -47.86
CA ALA A 125 4.64 19.75 -48.82
C ALA A 125 4.25 20.56 -50.07
N PRO A 126 5.08 21.49 -50.56
CA PRO A 126 4.74 22.27 -51.75
C PRO A 126 4.60 21.35 -52.97
N PRO A 127 3.64 21.62 -53.89
CA PRO A 127 3.44 20.81 -55.07
C PRO A 127 4.71 20.78 -55.92
N ARG A 128 5.15 19.57 -56.27
CA ARG A 128 6.31 19.36 -57.15
C ARG A 128 6.06 20.06 -58.49
N PRO A 129 7.02 20.81 -59.04
CA PRO A 129 6.85 21.42 -60.35
C PRO A 129 6.65 20.31 -61.38
N LEU A 130 5.59 20.46 -62.18
CA LEU A 130 5.27 19.59 -63.29
C LEU A 130 6.46 19.64 -64.27
N ARG A 131 7.22 18.54 -64.32
CA ARG A 131 8.29 18.34 -65.29
C ARG A 131 7.64 18.37 -66.67
N GLU A 132 7.80 19.49 -67.38
CA GLU A 132 7.34 19.66 -68.74
C GLU A 132 7.83 18.47 -69.58
N ARG A 133 6.88 17.64 -70.03
CA ARG A 133 7.14 16.62 -71.04
C ARG A 133 7.57 17.37 -72.29
N GLY A 134 8.81 17.12 -72.70
CA GLY A 134 9.50 17.80 -73.79
C GLY A 134 8.66 17.99 -75.04
N LEU A 135 8.59 19.25 -75.46
CA LEU A 135 8.31 19.68 -76.82
C LEU A 135 9.60 20.25 -77.39
N GLY A 136 9.98 19.76 -78.58
CA GLY A 136 11.08 20.30 -79.40
C GLY A 136 12.46 19.87 -78.89
N GLY A 137 13.32 19.22 -79.67
CA GLY A 137 13.54 19.34 -81.09
C GLY A 137 15.01 19.69 -81.28
N GLU A 138 15.63 19.10 -82.31
CA GLU A 138 16.94 19.47 -82.87
C GLU A 138 18.16 19.02 -82.03
N GLY A 139 19.21 18.40 -82.57
CA GLY A 139 19.61 18.08 -83.93
C GLY A 139 21.05 17.53 -83.91
N GLU A 140 21.55 17.20 -85.11
CA GLU A 140 22.98 17.14 -85.47
C GLU A 140 23.83 15.90 -85.06
N SER A 141 23.98 14.96 -86.02
CA SER A 141 25.22 14.52 -86.74
C SER A 141 26.57 14.40 -86.01
N PRO A 142 27.54 13.55 -86.46
CA PRO A 142 27.92 13.26 -87.86
C PRO A 142 27.94 11.79 -88.31
#